data_AF-A0A6P8KS52-F1
#
_entry.id   AF-A0A6P8KS52-F1
#
_cell.length_a   1.000
_cell.length_b   1.000
_cell.length_c   1.000
_cell.angle_alpha   90.00
_cell.angle_beta   90.00
_cell.angle_gamma   90.00
#
_symmetry.space_group_name_H-M   'P 1'
#
loop_
_entity.id
_entity.type
_entity.pdbx_description
1 polymer ?
#
loop_
_entity_poly.entity_id
_entity_poly.type
_entity_poly.pdbx_seq_one_letter_code
_entity_poly.pdbx_strand_id
1 'polypeptide(L)'
;MKMSEMFPLQFGVNSVKVYRQSPSRLARINDEVSSTYPVIHERTLGLYLQYLEHKCRWGNAVERPIYINLSLCGFVHRLLQKRCVSFFAQNDRYLLLNGESGASGFEAVGTREEKPPLVLANVLSYDDIKLSALLSVSSRTEFLNEGERNNCGRVEEHSKTLQRHGVIVGMIGARLSRRNLMEFQDIVIARQQNTRERGYGMALDEPATTREEDYRRLWREFYATPDLIHGQAVIDNQRFGPSKNKMDVFDNLVMKRRYAISFDLLLLETQERAKRMKKLAYLHVVGFGLGVWKAAEQQERIFMETFEQRMRTLGNKLNNVGLVHFSWFSITDCGGLSNGSLIEIPGHPKDGIRVLISKRNPARKLTDPEHAKMLLVVSYASDGNALPGNEFWVKMLESTGDSSTACSTLVAELHNPFINPKFCNGGNLHIASPEHGVLHIAEYANLVLRSD
;
A
#
# COMPACT_ATOMS: atom_id res chain seq x y z
N MET A 1 4.35 -5.96 24.86
CA MET A 1 5.46 -5.55 25.76
C MET A 1 6.68 -6.44 25.53
N LYS A 2 6.68 -7.73 25.94
CA LYS A 2 7.85 -8.63 25.76
C LYS A 2 8.41 -8.68 24.33
N MET A 3 7.56 -8.85 23.30
CA MET A 3 8.02 -8.91 21.91
C MET A 3 8.71 -7.62 21.42
N SER A 4 8.30 -6.47 21.95
CA SER A 4 8.88 -5.15 21.63
C SER A 4 10.23 -4.92 22.30
N GLU A 5 10.45 -5.54 23.46
CA GLU A 5 11.74 -5.54 24.16
C GLU A 5 12.72 -6.52 23.51
N MET A 6 12.21 -7.61 22.94
CA MET A 6 13.00 -8.61 22.20
C MET A 6 13.31 -8.20 20.75
N PHE A 7 12.71 -7.11 20.24
CA PHE A 7 13.00 -6.63 18.90
C PHE A 7 14.46 -6.15 18.82
N PRO A 8 15.26 -6.61 17.83
CA PRO A 8 16.72 -6.49 17.89
C PRO A 8 17.26 -5.07 17.64
N LEU A 9 16.42 -4.15 17.13
CA LEU A 9 16.85 -2.81 16.76
C LEU A 9 16.22 -1.74 17.63
N GLN A 10 16.94 -0.63 17.76
CA GLN A 10 16.44 0.53 18.49
C GLN A 10 15.29 1.20 17.73
N PHE A 11 14.24 1.58 18.48
CA PHE A 11 13.20 2.44 17.96
C PHE A 11 13.76 3.85 17.71
N GLY A 12 13.24 4.54 16.71
CA GLY A 12 13.60 5.93 16.43
C GLY A 12 13.38 6.87 17.62
N VAL A 13 12.27 6.66 18.33
CA VAL A 13 11.94 7.30 19.60
C VAL A 13 11.09 6.37 20.46
N ASN A 14 11.28 6.39 21.78
CA ASN A 14 10.60 5.47 22.69
C ASN A 14 9.22 5.94 23.15
N SER A 15 8.90 7.23 23.02
CA SER A 15 7.62 7.82 23.48
C SER A 15 6.40 7.20 22.81
N VAL A 16 6.56 6.60 21.63
CA VAL A 16 5.49 5.97 20.85
C VAL A 16 5.34 4.47 21.10
N LYS A 17 6.10 3.91 22.05
CA LYS A 17 5.98 2.49 22.39
C LYS A 17 4.74 2.25 23.25
N VAL A 18 4.05 1.13 23.03
CA VAL A 18 2.84 0.68 23.73
C VAL A 18 3.04 0.70 25.24
N TYR A 19 4.17 0.19 25.74
CA TYR A 19 4.45 0.14 27.18
C TYR A 19 4.72 1.51 27.81
N ARG A 20 4.98 2.55 26.99
CA ARG A 20 5.13 3.94 27.44
C ARG A 20 3.79 4.68 27.50
N GLN A 21 2.72 4.08 26.96
CA GLN A 21 1.38 4.67 27.03
C GLN A 21 0.75 4.44 28.41
N SER A 22 -0.21 5.30 28.77
CA SER A 22 -0.85 5.24 30.08
C SER A 22 -1.43 3.85 30.37
N PRO A 23 -1.21 3.26 31.58
CA PRO A 23 -1.77 1.97 31.95
C PRO A 23 -3.29 1.87 31.81
N SER A 24 -4.00 3.00 31.98
CA SER A 24 -5.45 3.09 31.80
C SER A 24 -5.92 2.80 30.36
N ARG A 25 -5.03 2.89 29.37
CA ARG A 25 -5.32 2.69 27.95
C ARG A 25 -4.99 1.28 27.45
N LEU A 26 -4.28 0.47 28.24
CA LEU A 26 -3.77 -0.84 27.81
C LEU A 26 -4.85 -1.81 27.34
N ALA A 27 -6.02 -1.83 27.99
CA ALA A 27 -7.13 -2.68 27.56
C ALA A 27 -7.56 -2.35 26.12
N ARG A 28 -7.67 -1.06 25.80
CA ARG A 28 -8.01 -0.59 24.45
C ARG A 28 -6.87 -0.83 23.46
N ILE A 29 -5.62 -0.65 23.86
CA ILE A 29 -4.48 -0.95 22.99
C ILE A 29 -4.44 -2.44 22.64
N ASN A 30 -4.81 -3.34 23.55
CA ASN A 30 -4.95 -4.77 23.21
C ASN A 30 -6.05 -5.03 22.17
N ASP A 31 -7.16 -4.30 22.22
CA ASP A 31 -8.20 -4.33 21.19
C ASP A 31 -7.69 -3.78 19.84
N GLU A 32 -6.82 -2.78 19.87
CA GLU A 32 -6.17 -2.22 18.67
C GLU A 32 -5.19 -3.23 18.05
N VAL A 33 -4.33 -3.84 18.87
CA VAL A 33 -3.39 -4.90 18.47
C VAL A 33 -4.12 -6.06 17.79
N SER A 34 -5.20 -6.56 18.40
CA SER A 34 -6.00 -7.67 17.86
C SER A 34 -6.82 -7.31 16.62
N SER A 35 -7.04 -6.03 16.37
CA SER A 35 -7.74 -5.55 15.16
C SER A 35 -6.85 -5.42 13.93
N THR A 36 -5.57 -5.77 14.06
CA THR A 36 -4.59 -5.69 12.97
C THR A 36 -4.73 -6.86 12.02
N TYR A 37 -4.63 -6.62 10.72
CA TYR A 37 -4.46 -7.67 9.72
C TYR A 37 -3.82 -7.13 8.43
N PRO A 38 -3.06 -7.98 7.71
CA PRO A 38 -2.76 -7.73 6.31
C PRO A 38 -4.02 -7.85 5.46
N VAL A 39 -4.16 -6.99 4.45
CA VAL A 39 -5.28 -6.98 3.51
C VAL A 39 -4.78 -6.76 2.08
N ILE A 40 -5.36 -7.49 1.13
CA ILE A 40 -5.15 -7.32 -0.31
C ILE A 40 -6.49 -7.24 -1.04
N HIS A 41 -6.50 -6.68 -2.24
CA HIS A 41 -7.66 -6.71 -3.12
C HIS A 41 -7.82 -8.13 -3.74
N GLU A 42 -9.05 -8.57 -4.02
CA GLU A 42 -9.30 -9.89 -4.61
C GLU A 42 -8.56 -10.14 -5.95
N ARG A 43 -8.37 -9.10 -6.77
CA ARG A 43 -7.55 -9.21 -7.99
C ARG A 43 -6.07 -9.46 -7.69
N THR A 44 -5.56 -8.91 -6.58
CA THR A 44 -4.18 -9.16 -6.12
C THR A 44 -4.03 -10.60 -5.63
N LEU A 45 -5.08 -11.19 -5.04
CA LEU A 45 -5.10 -12.61 -4.70
C LEU A 45 -4.85 -13.48 -5.94
N GLY A 46 -5.58 -13.22 -7.04
CA GLY A 46 -5.36 -13.90 -8.31
C GLY A 46 -3.91 -13.75 -8.81
N LEU A 47 -3.38 -12.52 -8.80
CA LEU A 47 -1.98 -12.26 -9.18
C LEU A 47 -0.97 -13.04 -8.33
N TYR A 48 -1.19 -13.14 -7.01
CA TYR A 48 -0.27 -13.87 -6.12
C TYR A 48 -0.27 -15.36 -6.41
N LEU A 49 -1.43 -15.95 -6.68
CA LEU A 49 -1.53 -17.37 -7.06
C LEU A 49 -0.80 -17.62 -8.39
N GLN A 50 -1.06 -16.81 -9.41
CA GLN A 50 -0.39 -16.93 -10.70
C GLN A 50 1.13 -16.69 -10.60
N TYR A 51 1.58 -15.77 -9.74
CA TYR A 51 3.00 -15.54 -9.51
C TYR A 51 3.68 -16.74 -8.83
N LEU A 52 3.02 -17.38 -7.87
CA LEU A 52 3.55 -18.61 -7.27
C LEU A 52 3.63 -19.74 -8.31
N GLU A 53 2.61 -19.90 -9.15
CA GLU A 53 2.64 -20.85 -10.27
C GLU A 53 3.79 -20.55 -11.25
N HIS A 54 3.98 -19.28 -11.61
CA HIS A 54 5.10 -18.82 -12.43
C HIS A 54 6.44 -19.20 -11.80
N LYS A 55 6.65 -18.93 -10.51
CA LYS A 55 7.90 -19.27 -9.81
C LYS A 55 8.08 -20.79 -9.68
N CYS A 56 7.02 -21.58 -9.56
CA CYS A 56 7.10 -23.04 -9.58
C CYS A 56 7.54 -23.58 -10.95
N ARG A 57 6.97 -23.07 -12.04
CA ARG A 57 7.25 -23.53 -13.41
C ARG A 57 8.59 -23.01 -13.94
N TRP A 58 8.82 -21.71 -13.78
CA TRP A 58 9.91 -20.97 -14.43
C TRP A 58 10.98 -20.46 -13.47
N GLY A 59 10.85 -20.71 -12.16
CA GLY A 59 11.84 -20.29 -11.18
C GLY A 59 13.23 -20.87 -11.47
N ASN A 60 14.27 -20.10 -11.20
CA ASN A 60 15.65 -20.54 -11.32
C ASN A 60 16.12 -21.35 -10.07
N ALA A 61 17.39 -21.77 -10.05
CA ALA A 61 17.96 -22.58 -8.97
C ALA A 61 17.98 -21.88 -7.58
N VAL A 62 17.95 -20.55 -7.53
CA VAL A 62 17.88 -19.74 -6.31
C VAL A 62 16.43 -19.51 -5.88
N GLU A 63 15.54 -19.28 -6.84
CA GLU A 63 14.11 -19.02 -6.60
C GLU A 63 13.37 -20.29 -6.14
N ARG A 64 13.55 -21.42 -6.84
CA ARG A 64 12.76 -22.65 -6.62
C ARG A 64 12.74 -23.14 -5.17
N PRO A 65 13.88 -23.24 -4.45
CA PRO A 65 13.89 -23.71 -3.06
C PRO A 65 13.02 -22.88 -2.12
N ILE A 66 12.82 -21.61 -2.45
CA ILE A 66 12.01 -20.68 -1.67
C ILE A 66 10.54 -20.82 -2.07
N TYR A 67 10.20 -20.61 -3.34
CA TYR A 67 8.80 -20.43 -3.74
C TYR A 67 7.99 -21.73 -3.83
N ILE A 68 8.62 -22.88 -4.15
CA ILE A 68 7.87 -24.13 -4.40
C ILE A 68 7.11 -24.64 -3.16
N ASN A 69 7.59 -24.25 -1.97
CA ASN A 69 7.03 -24.67 -0.68
C ASN A 69 6.11 -23.59 -0.07
N LEU A 70 5.97 -22.43 -0.71
CA LEU A 70 5.13 -21.36 -0.17
C LEU A 70 3.66 -21.61 -0.53
N SER A 71 2.83 -21.74 0.50
CA SER A 71 1.41 -21.47 0.36
C SER A 71 1.17 -19.98 0.11
N LEU A 72 -0.03 -19.60 -0.32
CA LEU A 72 -0.43 -18.19 -0.42
C LEU A 72 -0.17 -17.43 0.89
N CYS A 73 -0.61 -17.98 2.03
CA CYS A 73 -0.38 -17.36 3.34
C CYS A 73 1.11 -17.30 3.69
N GLY A 74 1.89 -18.32 3.31
CA GLY A 74 3.35 -18.33 3.46
C GLY A 74 4.00 -17.22 2.62
N PHE A 75 3.51 -16.99 1.41
CA PHE A 75 3.98 -15.92 0.54
C PHE A 75 3.65 -14.54 1.11
N VAL A 76 2.42 -14.30 1.57
CA VAL A 76 2.07 -13.05 2.27
C VAL A 76 2.93 -12.85 3.51
N HIS A 77 3.18 -13.91 4.29
CA HIS A 77 4.05 -13.82 5.45
C HIS A 77 5.49 -13.44 5.07
N ARG A 78 6.02 -14.00 3.97
CA ARG A 78 7.31 -13.60 3.40
C ARG A 78 7.33 -12.12 3.03
N LEU A 79 6.31 -11.63 2.31
CA LEU A 79 6.22 -10.21 1.91
C LEU A 79 6.17 -9.25 3.10
N LEU A 80 5.74 -9.71 4.28
CA LEU A 80 5.78 -8.93 5.52
C LEU A 80 7.14 -9.01 6.22
N GLN A 81 7.70 -10.21 6.39
CA GLN A 81 8.88 -10.44 7.24
C GLN A 81 10.23 -10.22 6.54
N LYS A 82 10.32 -10.45 5.24
CA LYS A 82 11.60 -10.35 4.51
C LYS A 82 11.89 -8.95 3.99
N ARG A 83 11.10 -7.96 4.42
CA ARG A 83 11.38 -6.53 4.21
C ARG A 83 12.64 -6.13 4.97
N CYS A 84 13.31 -5.09 4.50
CA CYS A 84 14.26 -4.38 5.32
C CYS A 84 13.53 -3.71 6.50
N VAL A 85 14.26 -3.34 7.54
CA VAL A 85 13.74 -2.51 8.62
C VAL A 85 13.57 -1.07 8.11
N SER A 86 14.52 -0.58 7.33
CA SER A 86 14.42 0.67 6.57
C SER A 86 14.93 0.46 5.15
N PHE A 87 14.29 1.09 4.17
CA PHE A 87 14.61 1.01 2.75
C PHE A 87 14.20 2.30 2.04
N PHE A 88 15.17 3.11 1.63
CA PHE A 88 14.87 4.44 1.08
C PHE A 88 15.99 4.98 0.18
N ALA A 89 15.83 6.24 -0.26
CA ALA A 89 16.71 6.94 -1.19
C ALA A 89 16.73 6.34 -2.62
N GLN A 90 17.44 7.00 -3.52
CA GLN A 90 17.52 6.60 -4.93
C GLN A 90 18.34 5.33 -5.12
N ASN A 91 19.34 5.09 -4.27
CA ASN A 91 20.25 3.96 -4.31
C ASN A 91 19.87 2.86 -3.30
N ASP A 92 18.63 2.80 -2.83
CA ASP A 92 18.15 1.74 -1.93
C ASP A 92 19.02 1.57 -0.68
N ARG A 93 19.22 2.66 0.06
CA ARG A 93 19.82 2.56 1.39
C ARG A 93 18.95 1.64 2.24
N TYR A 94 19.56 0.65 2.87
CA TYR A 94 18.86 -0.35 3.64
C TYR A 94 19.43 -0.53 5.05
N LEU A 95 18.56 -0.94 5.97
CA LEU A 95 18.89 -1.51 7.28
C LEU A 95 18.16 -2.84 7.41
N LEU A 96 18.88 -3.93 7.66
CA LEU A 96 18.32 -5.26 7.84
C LEU A 96 18.03 -5.54 9.32
N LEU A 97 17.21 -6.57 9.59
CA LEU A 97 16.81 -6.96 10.95
C LEU A 97 17.99 -7.33 11.85
N ASN A 98 19.07 -7.87 11.28
CA ASN A 98 20.30 -8.21 12.00
C ASN A 98 21.24 -7.01 12.21
N GLY A 99 20.85 -5.81 11.81
CA GLY A 99 21.63 -4.58 11.96
C GLY A 99 22.59 -4.28 10.82
N GLU A 100 22.77 -5.19 9.85
CA GLU A 100 23.55 -4.89 8.66
C GLU A 100 22.88 -3.79 7.83
N SER A 101 23.69 -2.87 7.31
CA SER A 101 23.20 -1.74 6.52
C SER A 101 24.10 -1.50 5.31
N GLY A 102 23.56 -0.85 4.30
CA GLY A 102 24.26 -0.60 3.06
C GLY A 102 23.41 0.20 2.08
N ALA A 103 23.82 0.20 0.82
CA ALA A 103 23.07 0.77 -0.28
C ALA A 103 23.35 -0.01 -1.57
N SER A 104 22.38 -0.05 -2.47
CA SER A 104 22.41 -0.79 -3.73
C SER A 104 22.54 -2.31 -3.52
N GLY A 105 22.65 -3.08 -4.61
CA GLY A 105 22.94 -4.52 -4.58
C GLY A 105 21.70 -5.42 -4.60
N PHE A 106 20.50 -4.86 -4.43
CA PHE A 106 19.23 -5.58 -4.53
C PHE A 106 18.97 -6.15 -5.93
N GLU A 107 19.62 -5.63 -6.97
CA GLU A 107 19.46 -6.07 -8.36
C GLU A 107 19.84 -7.54 -8.56
N ALA A 108 20.77 -8.04 -7.75
CA ALA A 108 21.23 -9.43 -7.82
C ALA A 108 20.36 -10.40 -6.99
N VAL A 109 19.49 -9.92 -6.09
CA VAL A 109 18.70 -10.78 -5.20
C VAL A 109 17.76 -11.67 -6.01
N GLY A 110 17.86 -12.99 -5.83
CA GLY A 110 17.11 -13.99 -6.59
C GLY A 110 17.78 -14.44 -7.90
N THR A 111 19.02 -14.00 -8.14
CA THR A 111 19.88 -14.44 -9.25
C THR A 111 21.06 -15.26 -8.72
N ARG A 112 21.86 -15.86 -9.62
CA ARG A 112 23.08 -16.58 -9.21
C ARG A 112 24.17 -15.65 -8.70
N GLU A 113 24.06 -14.36 -9.02
CA GLU A 113 24.98 -13.31 -8.59
C GLU A 113 24.66 -12.74 -7.20
N GLU A 114 23.62 -13.22 -6.52
CA GLU A 114 23.27 -12.74 -5.18
C GLU A 114 24.41 -12.99 -4.18
N LYS A 115 24.59 -12.05 -3.24
CA LYS A 115 25.69 -12.09 -2.26
C LYS A 115 25.18 -11.72 -0.87
N PRO A 116 25.63 -12.40 0.19
CA PRO A 116 25.32 -11.99 1.55
C PRO A 116 25.70 -10.51 1.81
N PRO A 117 24.88 -9.76 2.58
CA PRO A 117 23.66 -10.22 3.27
C PRO A 117 22.40 -10.23 2.37
N LEU A 118 22.50 -9.71 1.15
CA LEU A 118 21.40 -9.57 0.18
C LEU A 118 21.21 -10.84 -0.64
N VAL A 119 20.62 -11.86 0.00
CA VAL A 119 20.24 -13.13 -0.63
C VAL A 119 18.74 -13.34 -0.51
N LEU A 120 18.10 -13.99 -1.50
CA LEU A 120 16.64 -14.13 -1.56
C LEU A 120 16.05 -14.83 -0.33
N ALA A 121 16.82 -15.71 0.31
CA ALA A 121 16.41 -16.36 1.55
C ALA A 121 16.18 -15.37 2.71
N ASN A 122 16.88 -14.23 2.69
CA ASN A 122 16.93 -13.25 3.78
C ASN A 122 16.13 -11.99 3.48
N VAL A 123 16.02 -11.59 2.21
CA VAL A 123 15.36 -10.35 1.79
C VAL A 123 14.42 -10.55 0.59
N LEU A 124 13.58 -9.57 0.31
CA LEU A 124 12.75 -9.52 -0.91
C LEU A 124 13.61 -9.19 -2.15
N SER A 125 13.33 -9.85 -3.28
CA SER A 125 13.79 -9.40 -4.61
C SER A 125 12.93 -8.24 -5.13
N TYR A 126 13.34 -7.57 -6.21
CA TYR A 126 12.50 -6.54 -6.82
C TYR A 126 11.13 -7.03 -7.31
N ASP A 127 11.02 -8.29 -7.72
CA ASP A 127 9.72 -8.90 -8.04
C ASP A 127 8.84 -9.01 -6.79
N ASP A 128 9.41 -9.49 -5.68
CA ASP A 128 8.71 -9.59 -4.40
C ASP A 128 8.30 -8.19 -3.89
N ILE A 129 9.17 -7.18 -4.00
CA ILE A 129 8.88 -5.79 -3.59
C ILE A 129 7.71 -5.22 -4.38
N LYS A 130 7.66 -5.47 -5.69
CA LYS A 130 6.56 -5.05 -6.57
C LYS A 130 5.22 -5.63 -6.13
N LEU A 131 5.20 -6.90 -5.74
CA LEU A 131 4.00 -7.55 -5.20
C LEU A 131 3.67 -7.03 -3.80
N SER A 132 4.66 -6.86 -2.93
CA SER A 132 4.51 -6.27 -1.60
C SER A 132 3.86 -4.88 -1.64
N ALA A 133 4.05 -4.11 -2.71
CA ALA A 133 3.39 -2.81 -2.90
C ALA A 133 1.86 -2.89 -3.08
N LEU A 134 1.29 -4.09 -3.27
CA LEU A 134 -0.14 -4.35 -3.31
C LEU A 134 -0.68 -4.91 -1.98
N LEU A 135 0.17 -5.03 -0.95
CA LEU A 135 -0.16 -5.54 0.38
C LEU A 135 -0.22 -4.41 1.40
N SER A 136 -1.43 -4.16 1.91
CA SER A 136 -1.67 -3.18 2.98
C SER A 136 -1.78 -3.86 4.34
N VAL A 137 -1.52 -3.11 5.41
CA VAL A 137 -1.84 -3.51 6.78
C VAL A 137 -2.77 -2.47 7.38
N SER A 138 -3.84 -2.93 8.02
CA SER A 138 -4.87 -2.09 8.62
C SER A 138 -5.07 -2.46 10.08
N SER A 139 -5.25 -1.46 10.95
CA SER A 139 -5.64 -1.67 12.34
C SER A 139 -6.43 -0.49 12.88
N ARG A 140 -7.17 -0.69 13.97
CA ARG A 140 -7.47 0.41 14.89
C ARG A 140 -6.17 0.88 15.54
N THR A 141 -6.10 2.15 15.91
CA THR A 141 -4.95 2.69 16.65
C THR A 141 -5.35 3.89 17.50
N GLU A 142 -4.60 4.10 18.58
CA GLU A 142 -4.49 5.37 19.27
C GLU A 142 -3.54 6.32 18.53
N PHE A 143 -4.02 7.55 18.30
CA PHE A 143 -3.20 8.66 17.85
C PHE A 143 -2.60 9.39 19.05
N LEU A 144 -1.29 9.61 19.00
CA LEU A 144 -0.49 10.18 20.06
C LEU A 144 -0.35 11.71 19.93
N ASN A 145 -0.40 12.22 18.70
CA ASN A 145 -0.45 13.64 18.32
C ASN A 145 -1.23 13.80 17.00
N GLU A 146 -1.39 15.03 16.49
CA GLU A 146 -2.19 15.27 15.27
C GLU A 146 -1.58 14.69 13.98
N GLY A 147 -0.31 14.29 13.98
CA GLY A 147 0.36 13.65 12.85
C GLY A 147 0.99 14.63 11.85
N GLU A 148 1.33 15.86 12.27
CA GLU A 148 2.11 16.77 11.45
C GLU A 148 3.50 16.19 11.11
N ARG A 149 4.11 16.64 10.01
CA ARG A 149 5.36 16.05 9.48
C ARG A 149 6.52 16.07 10.49
N ASN A 150 6.63 17.13 11.29
CA ASN A 150 7.67 17.35 12.29
C ASN A 150 7.26 16.97 13.71
N ASN A 151 6.29 16.07 13.88
CA ASN A 151 5.77 15.71 15.20
C ASN A 151 6.79 15.01 16.11
N CYS A 152 7.80 14.33 15.51
CA CYS A 152 8.98 13.77 16.18
C CYS A 152 8.69 12.94 17.44
N GLY A 153 7.54 12.27 17.51
CA GLY A 153 7.19 11.40 18.65
C GLY A 153 6.61 12.13 19.84
N ARG A 154 6.23 13.40 19.71
CA ARG A 154 5.58 14.16 20.79
C ARG A 154 4.26 13.49 21.17
N VAL A 155 4.01 13.28 22.46
CA VAL A 155 2.75 12.72 22.94
C VAL A 155 1.89 13.85 23.52
N GLU A 156 0.67 13.99 23.02
CA GLU A 156 -0.29 14.98 23.45
C GLU A 156 -1.36 14.34 24.35
N GLU A 157 -1.14 14.29 25.66
CA GLU A 157 -2.03 13.58 26.58
C GLU A 157 -3.38 14.29 26.83
N HIS A 158 -3.39 15.62 26.84
CA HIS A 158 -4.57 16.44 27.20
C HIS A 158 -5.06 17.35 26.07
N SER A 159 -4.72 17.01 24.82
CA SER A 159 -5.12 17.83 23.67
C SER A 159 -6.63 17.79 23.43
N LYS A 160 -7.22 18.98 23.31
CA LYS A 160 -8.64 19.15 22.91
C LYS A 160 -8.82 19.04 21.39
N THR A 161 -7.73 19.18 20.63
CA THR A 161 -7.71 19.21 19.16
C THR A 161 -7.30 17.87 18.55
N LEU A 162 -6.94 16.87 19.34
CA LEU A 162 -6.57 15.53 18.88
C LEU A 162 -7.79 14.59 18.85
N GLN A 163 -7.98 13.91 17.72
CA GLN A 163 -8.79 12.70 17.65
C GLN A 163 -7.96 11.54 18.20
N ARG A 164 -8.28 11.06 19.41
CA ARG A 164 -7.47 10.04 20.08
C ARG A 164 -7.51 8.67 19.40
N HIS A 165 -8.62 8.30 18.77
CA HIS A 165 -8.81 6.95 18.24
C HIS A 165 -9.37 6.97 16.82
N GLY A 166 -8.93 6.02 16.01
CA GLY A 166 -9.45 5.75 14.68
C GLY A 166 -8.87 4.49 14.09
N VAL A 167 -8.90 4.41 12.76
CA VAL A 167 -8.29 3.35 11.96
C VAL A 167 -7.12 3.94 11.20
N ILE A 168 -6.04 3.17 11.06
CA ILE A 168 -4.90 3.50 10.22
C ILE A 168 -4.61 2.40 9.22
N VAL A 169 -4.40 2.81 7.96
CA VAL A 169 -4.18 1.91 6.83
C VAL A 169 -2.90 2.32 6.10
N GLY A 170 -1.93 1.40 6.03
CA GLY A 170 -0.70 1.59 5.27
C GLY A 170 -0.94 1.37 3.78
N MET A 171 -0.82 2.41 2.96
CA MET A 171 -1.02 2.36 1.52
C MET A 171 0.31 2.56 0.79
N ILE A 172 0.65 1.63 -0.10
CA ILE A 172 1.91 1.66 -0.83
C ILE A 172 1.64 2.08 -2.28
N GLY A 173 2.28 3.17 -2.69
CA GLY A 173 2.20 3.66 -4.07
C GLY A 173 3.22 3.01 -5.00
N ALA A 174 3.03 3.18 -6.31
CA ALA A 174 3.97 2.68 -7.31
C ALA A 174 5.33 3.39 -7.19
N ARG A 175 6.44 2.63 -7.22
CA ARG A 175 7.79 3.18 -7.17
C ARG A 175 8.41 3.27 -8.56
N LEU A 176 8.21 4.40 -9.23
CA LEU A 176 8.65 4.62 -10.62
C LEU A 176 10.01 5.33 -10.75
N SER A 177 10.67 5.64 -9.63
CA SER A 177 12.00 6.26 -9.64
C SER A 177 13.13 5.28 -9.98
N ARG A 178 12.88 3.97 -9.89
CA ARG A 178 13.84 2.91 -10.23
C ARG A 178 13.54 2.40 -11.63
N ARG A 179 14.39 2.75 -12.60
CA ARG A 179 14.20 2.34 -13.99
C ARG A 179 14.26 0.82 -14.13
N ASN A 180 13.45 0.31 -15.03
CA ASN A 180 13.39 -1.09 -15.43
C ASN A 180 12.96 -2.11 -14.34
N LEU A 181 12.48 -1.63 -13.19
CA LEU A 181 12.20 -2.43 -12.00
C LEU A 181 10.81 -2.10 -11.43
N MET A 182 10.23 -3.05 -10.70
CA MET A 182 8.94 -2.89 -10.02
C MET A 182 7.84 -2.36 -10.97
N GLU A 183 7.01 -1.41 -10.56
CA GLU A 183 5.93 -0.90 -11.41
C GLU A 183 6.40 -0.09 -12.62
N PHE A 184 7.68 0.32 -12.70
CA PHE A 184 8.24 0.92 -13.91
C PHE A 184 8.09 -0.04 -15.10
N GLN A 185 8.17 -1.35 -14.85
CA GLN A 185 8.02 -2.40 -15.86
C GLN A 185 6.66 -2.41 -16.53
N ASP A 186 5.62 -1.92 -15.85
CA ASP A 186 4.25 -2.00 -16.36
C ASP A 186 3.75 -0.66 -16.87
N ILE A 187 4.22 0.44 -16.27
CA ILE A 187 3.66 1.78 -16.47
C ILE A 187 4.50 2.61 -17.45
N VAL A 188 5.82 2.41 -17.49
CA VAL A 188 6.72 3.21 -18.32
C VAL A 188 7.24 2.37 -19.48
N ILE A 189 6.97 2.84 -20.70
CA ILE A 189 7.44 2.21 -21.94
C ILE A 189 8.82 2.78 -22.25
N ALA A 190 9.86 1.96 -22.06
CA ALA A 190 11.26 2.36 -22.19
C ALA A 190 12.03 1.48 -23.18
N ARG A 191 12.94 2.08 -23.95
CA ARG A 191 13.64 1.42 -25.08
C ARG A 191 14.37 0.12 -24.71
N GLN A 192 15.07 0.09 -23.57
CA GLN A 192 15.84 -1.08 -23.14
C GLN A 192 14.99 -2.18 -22.50
N GLN A 193 13.77 -1.84 -22.06
CA GLN A 193 12.88 -2.74 -21.32
C GLN A 193 11.82 -3.35 -22.24
N ASN A 194 11.13 -2.52 -22.99
CA ASN A 194 9.94 -2.87 -23.76
C ASN A 194 10.34 -3.44 -25.13
N THR A 195 10.88 -4.65 -25.14
CA THR A 195 11.30 -5.38 -26.35
C THR A 195 10.66 -6.77 -26.40
N ARG A 196 10.59 -7.38 -27.59
CA ARG A 196 10.03 -8.72 -27.78
C ARG A 196 10.81 -9.77 -26.99
N GLU A 197 12.14 -9.64 -26.96
CA GLU A 197 13.04 -10.55 -26.24
C GLU A 197 12.79 -10.53 -24.73
N ARG A 198 12.20 -9.47 -24.20
CA ARG A 198 11.81 -9.33 -22.79
C ARG A 198 10.32 -9.65 -22.55
N GLY A 199 9.65 -10.26 -23.53
CA GLY A 199 8.25 -10.73 -23.42
C GLY A 199 7.18 -9.65 -23.60
N TYR A 200 7.54 -8.44 -24.07
CA TYR A 200 6.59 -7.35 -24.31
C TYR A 200 5.96 -7.38 -25.69
N GLY A 201 4.74 -6.83 -25.81
CA GLY A 201 4.04 -6.62 -27.07
C GLY A 201 3.19 -7.81 -27.53
N MET A 202 2.92 -8.76 -26.63
CA MET A 202 2.02 -9.88 -26.88
C MET A 202 0.55 -9.47 -26.63
N ALA A 203 -0.38 -10.17 -27.28
CA ALA A 203 -1.81 -9.99 -27.00
C ALA A 203 -2.18 -10.47 -25.57
N LEU A 204 -3.40 -10.14 -25.14
CA LEU A 204 -3.90 -10.51 -23.80
C LEU A 204 -4.10 -12.02 -23.66
N ASP A 205 -4.61 -12.65 -24.72
CA ASP A 205 -4.95 -14.07 -24.83
C ASP A 205 -3.82 -14.91 -25.45
N GLU A 206 -2.70 -14.27 -25.81
CA GLU A 206 -1.57 -14.97 -26.41
C GLU A 206 -0.83 -15.81 -25.35
N PRO A 207 -0.68 -17.13 -25.57
CA PRO A 207 -0.04 -18.01 -24.60
C PRO A 207 1.46 -17.72 -24.49
N ALA A 208 1.97 -17.75 -23.26
CA ALA A 208 3.40 -17.61 -23.00
C ALA A 208 4.17 -18.92 -23.24
N THR A 209 5.30 -18.82 -23.94
CA THR A 209 6.19 -19.94 -24.26
C THR A 209 7.55 -19.83 -23.56
N THR A 210 7.93 -18.64 -23.11
CA THR A 210 9.16 -18.38 -22.35
C THR A 210 8.86 -17.86 -20.94
N ARG A 211 9.90 -17.83 -20.09
CA ARG A 211 9.81 -17.27 -18.73
C ARG A 211 9.45 -15.78 -18.76
N GLU A 212 10.08 -15.03 -19.64
CA GLU A 212 9.88 -13.58 -19.77
C GLU A 212 8.46 -13.27 -20.26
N GLU A 213 7.98 -14.01 -21.25
CA GLU A 213 6.59 -13.90 -21.74
C GLU A 213 5.57 -14.22 -20.65
N ASP A 214 5.80 -15.28 -19.86
CA ASP A 214 4.89 -15.71 -18.80
C ASP A 214 4.87 -14.70 -17.65
N TYR A 215 6.03 -14.15 -17.28
CA TYR A 215 6.09 -13.07 -16.29
C TYR A 215 5.31 -11.84 -16.76
N ARG A 216 5.44 -11.45 -18.03
CA ARG A 216 4.67 -10.32 -18.60
C ARG A 216 3.18 -10.63 -18.69
N ARG A 217 2.79 -11.88 -18.97
CA ARG A 217 1.40 -12.33 -18.99
C ARG A 217 0.70 -12.05 -17.66
N LEU A 218 1.35 -12.33 -16.51
CA LEU A 218 0.80 -12.03 -15.18
C LEU A 218 0.30 -10.58 -15.07
N TRP A 219 1.10 -9.63 -15.53
CA TRP A 219 0.81 -8.20 -15.42
C TRP A 219 -0.19 -7.73 -16.48
N ARG A 220 -0.14 -8.28 -17.70
CA ARG A 220 -1.15 -8.03 -18.74
C ARG A 220 -2.53 -8.47 -18.29
N GLU A 221 -2.65 -9.64 -17.66
CA GLU A 221 -3.90 -10.15 -17.08
C GLU A 221 -4.34 -9.32 -15.87
N PHE A 222 -3.42 -9.07 -14.92
CA PHE A 222 -3.72 -8.29 -13.71
C PHE A 222 -4.20 -6.87 -14.03
N TYR A 223 -3.60 -6.21 -15.02
CA TYR A 223 -4.09 -4.93 -15.50
C TYR A 223 -5.10 -5.06 -16.64
N ALA A 224 -5.46 -6.25 -17.10
CA ALA A 224 -6.33 -6.49 -18.26
C ALA A 224 -6.06 -5.51 -19.43
N THR A 225 -4.78 -5.30 -19.74
CA THR A 225 -4.30 -4.36 -20.77
C THR A 225 -3.05 -4.91 -21.44
N PRO A 226 -2.96 -4.92 -22.79
CA PRO A 226 -1.72 -5.27 -23.48
C PRO A 226 -0.59 -4.32 -23.10
N ASP A 227 0.61 -4.87 -22.92
CA ASP A 227 1.83 -4.07 -22.90
C ASP A 227 2.34 -3.82 -24.32
N LEU A 228 3.20 -2.81 -24.48
CA LEU A 228 3.68 -2.38 -25.79
C LEU A 228 5.18 -2.49 -25.89
N ILE A 229 5.66 -2.73 -27.12
CA ILE A 229 7.06 -2.56 -27.49
C ILE A 229 7.34 -1.06 -27.65
N HIS A 230 8.54 -0.64 -27.29
CA HIS A 230 8.97 0.74 -27.47
C HIS A 230 8.83 1.19 -28.93
N GLY A 231 8.27 2.37 -29.15
CA GLY A 231 8.01 2.94 -30.48
C GLY A 231 6.59 2.67 -31.01
N GLN A 232 5.81 1.80 -30.37
CA GLN A 232 4.40 1.58 -30.72
C GLN A 232 3.45 2.60 -30.07
N ALA A 233 3.88 3.27 -29.00
CA ALA A 233 3.08 4.27 -28.30
C ALA A 233 3.36 5.68 -28.85
N VAL A 234 2.29 6.42 -29.16
CA VAL A 234 2.34 7.84 -29.54
C VAL A 234 1.77 8.66 -28.40
N ILE A 235 2.51 9.68 -27.94
CA ILE A 235 2.04 10.58 -26.88
C ILE A 235 0.83 11.37 -27.41
N ASP A 236 -0.35 11.06 -26.88
CA ASP A 236 -1.63 11.68 -27.22
C ASP A 236 -2.21 12.50 -26.05
N ASN A 237 -1.55 12.48 -24.89
CA ASN A 237 -2.01 13.05 -23.63
C ASN A 237 -3.37 12.48 -23.14
N GLN A 238 -3.80 11.35 -23.70
CA GLN A 238 -4.93 10.57 -23.24
C GLN A 238 -4.42 9.32 -22.55
N ARG A 239 -4.19 8.22 -23.28
CA ARG A 239 -3.59 7.01 -22.74
C ARG A 239 -2.09 7.20 -22.54
N PHE A 240 -1.41 7.85 -23.47
CA PHE A 240 0.04 7.95 -23.45
C PHE A 240 0.46 9.39 -23.20
N GLY A 241 1.11 9.61 -22.05
CA GLY A 241 1.60 10.91 -21.62
C GLY A 241 3.13 10.99 -21.61
N PRO A 242 3.67 12.20 -21.43
CA PRO A 242 5.11 12.37 -21.23
C PRO A 242 5.55 11.74 -19.91
N SER A 243 6.77 11.21 -19.90
CA SER A 243 7.52 10.84 -18.70
C SER A 243 8.57 11.91 -18.38
N LYS A 244 9.12 11.91 -17.15
CA LYS A 244 10.24 12.77 -16.74
C LYS A 244 11.46 12.57 -17.65
N ASN A 245 11.66 11.35 -18.14
CA ASN A 245 12.64 11.09 -19.19
C ASN A 245 11.95 11.22 -20.55
N LYS A 246 12.46 12.14 -21.39
CA LYS A 246 11.90 12.45 -22.72
C LYS A 246 11.92 11.27 -23.70
N MET A 247 12.75 10.26 -23.43
CA MET A 247 12.84 9.05 -24.27
C MET A 247 11.85 7.96 -23.88
N ASP A 248 11.13 8.13 -22.76
CA ASP A 248 10.14 7.16 -22.31
C ASP A 248 8.73 7.70 -22.49
N VAL A 249 7.77 6.78 -22.62
CA VAL A 249 6.33 7.10 -22.65
C VAL A 249 5.68 6.58 -21.37
N PHE A 250 4.84 7.41 -20.75
CA PHE A 250 4.08 7.04 -19.56
C PHE A 250 2.69 6.55 -19.95
N ASP A 251 2.32 5.32 -19.61
CA ASP A 251 0.97 4.77 -19.85
C ASP A 251 0.03 5.19 -18.69
N ASN A 252 -0.73 6.26 -18.94
CA ASN A 252 -1.71 6.80 -18.01
C ASN A 252 -2.80 5.76 -17.69
N LEU A 253 -3.19 4.91 -18.64
CA LEU A 253 -4.22 3.89 -18.42
C LEU A 253 -3.75 2.82 -17.45
N VAL A 254 -2.53 2.29 -17.62
CA VAL A 254 -1.99 1.28 -16.69
C VAL A 254 -1.78 1.88 -15.30
N MET A 255 -1.32 3.13 -15.19
CA MET A 255 -1.27 3.84 -13.91
C MET A 255 -2.65 3.98 -13.25
N LYS A 256 -3.71 4.33 -14.02
CA LYS A 256 -5.10 4.35 -13.52
C LYS A 256 -5.51 2.99 -12.96
N ARG A 257 -5.19 1.90 -13.68
CA ARG A 257 -5.52 0.54 -13.23
C ARG A 257 -4.75 0.13 -11.98
N ARG A 258 -3.47 0.51 -11.85
CA ARG A 258 -2.68 0.30 -10.62
C ARG A 258 -3.24 1.06 -9.43
N TYR A 259 -3.72 2.29 -9.62
CA TYR A 259 -4.38 3.06 -8.58
C TYR A 259 -5.75 2.47 -8.20
N ALA A 260 -6.54 2.04 -9.18
CA ALA A 260 -7.87 1.47 -8.95
C ALA A 260 -7.84 0.34 -7.91
N ILE A 261 -6.87 -0.57 -7.99
CA ILE A 261 -6.70 -1.67 -7.03
C ILE A 261 -6.48 -1.16 -5.60
N SER A 262 -5.58 -0.20 -5.41
CA SER A 262 -5.29 0.36 -4.08
C SER A 262 -6.45 1.19 -3.54
N PHE A 263 -7.17 1.91 -4.41
CA PHE A 263 -8.29 2.75 -3.99
C PHE A 263 -9.51 1.91 -3.61
N ASP A 264 -9.80 0.86 -4.38
CA ASP A 264 -10.86 -0.08 -4.03
C ASP A 264 -10.58 -0.74 -2.69
N LEU A 265 -9.34 -1.21 -2.46
CA LEU A 265 -8.94 -1.75 -1.16
C LEU A 265 -9.18 -0.73 -0.03
N LEU A 266 -8.69 0.50 -0.17
CA LEU A 266 -8.82 1.52 0.88
C LEU A 266 -10.29 1.87 1.15
N LEU A 267 -11.10 2.01 0.11
CA LEU A 267 -12.52 2.35 0.21
C LEU A 267 -13.33 1.21 0.85
N LEU A 268 -13.09 -0.04 0.45
CA LEU A 268 -13.75 -1.21 1.01
C LEU A 268 -13.34 -1.48 2.47
N GLU A 269 -12.06 -1.28 2.79
CA GLU A 269 -11.56 -1.35 4.17
C GLU A 269 -12.19 -0.27 5.05
N THR A 270 -12.26 0.97 4.55
CA THR A 270 -12.94 2.09 5.23
C THR A 270 -14.41 1.78 5.49
N GLN A 271 -15.11 1.30 4.45
CA GLN A 271 -16.49 0.87 4.50
C GLN A 271 -16.70 -0.18 5.60
N GLU A 272 -15.93 -1.27 5.59
CA GLU A 272 -16.13 -2.39 6.50
C GLU A 272 -15.82 -1.99 7.95
N ARG A 273 -14.75 -1.21 8.18
CA ARG A 273 -14.42 -0.69 9.52
C ARG A 273 -15.53 0.18 10.08
N ALA A 274 -16.09 1.07 9.27
CA ALA A 274 -17.17 1.96 9.70
C ALA A 274 -18.50 1.21 9.90
N LYS A 275 -18.82 0.26 9.03
CA LYS A 275 -19.99 -0.63 9.15
C LYS A 275 -19.97 -1.41 10.46
N ARG A 276 -18.84 -2.06 10.81
CA ARG A 276 -18.69 -2.80 12.08
C ARG A 276 -18.89 -1.93 13.31
N MET A 277 -18.55 -0.63 13.21
CA MET A 277 -18.75 0.34 14.29
C MET A 277 -20.10 1.05 14.24
N LYS A 278 -20.98 0.72 13.28
CA LYS A 278 -22.28 1.37 13.04
C LYS A 278 -22.15 2.90 12.91
N LYS A 279 -21.12 3.35 12.18
CA LYS A 279 -20.81 4.76 11.93
C LYS A 279 -20.66 5.02 10.43
N LEU A 280 -20.71 6.30 10.06
CA LEU A 280 -20.11 6.77 8.81
C LEU A 280 -18.62 6.99 9.02
N ALA A 281 -17.83 6.87 7.96
CA ALA A 281 -16.39 7.10 7.94
C ALA A 281 -16.05 8.50 7.45
N TYR A 282 -15.03 9.08 8.06
CA TYR A 282 -14.26 10.21 7.55
C TYR A 282 -12.91 9.66 7.11
N LEU A 283 -12.69 9.51 5.81
CA LEU A 283 -11.45 9.00 5.24
C LEU A 283 -10.48 10.15 4.94
N HIS A 284 -9.34 10.19 5.63
CA HIS A 284 -8.23 11.08 5.33
C HIS A 284 -7.26 10.42 4.35
N VAL A 285 -7.07 11.07 3.20
CA VAL A 285 -6.23 10.59 2.10
C VAL A 285 -5.06 11.53 1.87
N VAL A 286 -3.86 10.97 1.77
CA VAL A 286 -2.66 11.67 1.29
C VAL A 286 -2.14 11.00 0.02
N GLY A 287 -1.32 11.71 -0.75
CA GLY A 287 -0.68 11.13 -1.92
C GLY A 287 0.34 10.05 -1.55
N PHE A 288 0.05 8.79 -1.82
CA PHE A 288 1.00 7.68 -1.72
C PHE A 288 1.58 7.34 -3.11
N GLY A 289 2.92 7.31 -3.21
CA GLY A 289 3.64 7.20 -4.49
C GLY A 289 3.67 8.49 -5.33
N LEU A 290 3.13 9.61 -4.80
CA LEU A 290 3.13 10.92 -5.48
C LEU A 290 4.30 11.84 -5.08
N GLY A 291 5.19 11.36 -4.22
CA GLY A 291 6.40 12.09 -3.82
C GLY A 291 7.57 11.85 -4.78
N VAL A 292 8.72 11.48 -4.21
CA VAL A 292 9.98 11.20 -4.94
C VAL A 292 9.87 10.02 -5.92
N TRP A 293 8.80 9.23 -5.84
CA TRP A 293 8.56 8.07 -6.71
C TRP A 293 7.87 8.40 -8.03
N LYS A 294 7.38 9.63 -8.25
CA LYS A 294 6.74 10.01 -9.51
C LYS A 294 7.70 9.93 -10.69
N ALA A 295 7.22 9.40 -11.81
CA ALA A 295 7.84 9.44 -13.12
C ALA A 295 7.15 10.40 -14.12
N ALA A 296 6.01 11.01 -13.79
CA ALA A 296 5.33 11.97 -14.67
C ALA A 296 4.58 13.06 -13.91
N GLU A 297 4.37 14.22 -14.53
CA GLU A 297 3.73 15.39 -13.92
C GLU A 297 2.22 15.17 -13.72
N GLN A 298 1.57 14.55 -14.70
CA GLN A 298 0.14 14.25 -14.72
C GLN A 298 -0.31 13.20 -13.68
N GLN A 299 0.61 12.54 -12.97
CA GLN A 299 0.25 11.47 -12.02
C GLN A 299 -0.69 11.90 -10.91
N GLU A 300 -0.55 13.13 -10.39
CA GLU A 300 -1.45 13.62 -9.34
C GLU A 300 -2.88 13.79 -9.85
N ARG A 301 -3.04 14.28 -11.08
CA ARG A 301 -4.35 14.36 -11.75
C ARG A 301 -4.93 12.96 -11.96
N ILE A 302 -4.12 12.03 -12.46
CA ILE A 302 -4.52 10.62 -12.65
C ILE A 302 -4.98 9.99 -11.33
N PHE A 303 -4.28 10.26 -10.22
CA PHE A 303 -4.67 9.80 -8.88
C PHE A 303 -6.06 10.32 -8.52
N MET A 304 -6.30 11.62 -8.61
CA MET A 304 -7.58 12.24 -8.24
C MET A 304 -8.74 11.75 -9.12
N GLU A 305 -8.56 11.75 -10.45
CA GLU A 305 -9.57 11.24 -11.40
C GLU A 305 -9.92 9.78 -11.12
N THR A 306 -8.91 8.94 -10.85
CA THR A 306 -9.15 7.52 -10.59
C THR A 306 -9.88 7.33 -9.28
N PHE A 307 -9.56 8.10 -8.23
CA PHE A 307 -10.24 7.99 -6.95
C PHE A 307 -11.72 8.37 -7.08
N GLU A 308 -12.05 9.43 -7.83
CA GLU A 308 -13.43 9.77 -8.19
C GLU A 308 -14.14 8.60 -8.89
N GLN A 309 -13.51 8.06 -9.94
CA GLN A 309 -14.07 6.95 -10.72
C GLN A 309 -14.33 5.72 -9.84
N ARG A 310 -13.44 5.42 -8.89
CA ARG A 310 -13.62 4.28 -7.98
C ARG A 310 -14.75 4.51 -6.97
N MET A 311 -14.87 5.71 -6.40
CA MET A 311 -16.01 6.05 -5.54
C MET A 311 -17.34 5.88 -6.28
N ARG A 312 -17.43 6.35 -7.52
CA ARG A 312 -18.63 6.17 -8.37
C ARG A 312 -18.88 4.71 -8.74
N THR A 313 -17.83 3.96 -9.08
CA THR A 313 -17.95 2.56 -9.51
C THR A 313 -18.40 1.65 -8.37
N LEU A 314 -17.86 1.86 -7.16
CA LEU A 314 -18.26 1.08 -5.99
C LEU A 314 -19.65 1.49 -5.51
N GLY A 315 -20.02 2.78 -5.63
CA GLY A 315 -21.39 3.24 -5.46
C GLY A 315 -22.02 2.78 -4.15
N ASN A 316 -23.16 2.07 -4.24
CA ASN A 316 -23.92 1.56 -3.09
C ASN A 316 -23.15 0.59 -2.19
N LYS A 317 -21.97 0.12 -2.59
CA LYS A 317 -21.05 -0.66 -1.74
C LYS A 317 -20.40 0.20 -0.66
N LEU A 318 -20.48 1.54 -0.76
CA LEU A 318 -19.82 2.50 0.13
C LEU A 318 -20.80 3.23 1.07
N ASN A 319 -21.88 2.59 1.50
CA ASN A 319 -22.95 3.18 2.33
C ASN A 319 -22.52 3.69 3.72
N ASN A 320 -21.31 3.35 4.17
CA ASN A 320 -20.72 3.81 5.42
C ASN A 320 -19.53 4.75 5.18
N VAL A 321 -19.21 5.15 3.95
CA VAL A 321 -18.19 6.17 3.66
C VAL A 321 -18.88 7.53 3.54
N GLY A 322 -18.86 8.33 4.61
CA GLY A 322 -19.55 9.63 4.61
C GLY A 322 -18.76 10.73 3.91
N LEU A 323 -17.43 10.68 4.01
CA LEU A 323 -16.56 11.74 3.52
C LEU A 323 -15.19 11.21 3.12
N VAL A 324 -14.64 11.72 2.01
CA VAL A 324 -13.24 11.56 1.62
C VAL A 324 -12.55 12.92 1.60
N HIS A 325 -11.49 13.07 2.40
CA HIS A 325 -10.69 14.29 2.49
C HIS A 325 -9.31 14.07 1.89
N PHE A 326 -9.10 14.61 0.69
CA PHE A 326 -7.81 14.69 0.03
C PHE A 326 -6.96 15.79 0.65
N SER A 327 -5.99 15.39 1.46
CA SER A 327 -5.10 16.28 2.19
C SER A 327 -3.75 16.42 1.51
N TRP A 328 -3.25 17.66 1.43
CA TRP A 328 -1.92 17.98 0.87
C TRP A 328 -1.75 17.74 -0.63
N PHE A 329 -2.84 17.70 -1.38
CA PHE A 329 -2.82 17.73 -2.84
C PHE A 329 -2.68 19.18 -3.33
N SER A 330 -1.98 19.35 -4.45
CA SER A 330 -1.81 20.63 -5.14
C SER A 330 -3.03 20.99 -5.99
N ILE A 331 -3.72 19.97 -6.49
CA ILE A 331 -4.92 20.08 -7.31
C ILE A 331 -6.13 20.37 -6.41
N THR A 332 -6.83 21.48 -6.66
CA THR A 332 -8.02 21.92 -5.92
C THR A 332 -9.34 21.49 -6.55
N ASP A 333 -9.30 21.13 -7.82
CA ASP A 333 -10.44 20.66 -8.61
C ASP A 333 -9.95 19.69 -9.69
N CYS A 334 -10.70 18.60 -9.89
CA CYS A 334 -10.37 17.56 -10.87
C CYS A 334 -11.62 16.79 -11.26
N GLY A 335 -12.11 16.97 -12.50
CA GLY A 335 -13.35 16.34 -12.93
C GLY A 335 -14.54 16.78 -12.07
N GLY A 336 -15.21 15.83 -11.41
CA GLY A 336 -16.30 16.11 -10.46
C GLY A 336 -15.83 16.34 -9.02
N LEU A 337 -14.53 16.30 -8.75
CA LEU A 337 -13.96 16.58 -7.44
C LEU A 337 -13.66 18.07 -7.29
N SER A 338 -14.24 18.70 -6.29
CA SER A 338 -13.84 20.02 -5.79
C SER A 338 -14.10 20.08 -4.29
N ASN A 339 -13.50 21.04 -3.59
CA ASN A 339 -13.72 21.15 -2.15
C ASN A 339 -15.20 21.42 -1.83
N GLY A 340 -15.83 20.49 -1.10
CA GLY A 340 -17.25 20.53 -0.74
C GLY A 340 -18.17 19.79 -1.71
N SER A 341 -17.66 19.23 -2.82
CA SER A 341 -18.49 18.49 -3.77
C SER A 341 -19.09 17.23 -3.16
N LEU A 342 -20.21 16.78 -3.72
CA LEU A 342 -20.89 15.55 -3.34
C LEU A 342 -20.85 14.58 -4.52
N ILE A 343 -20.33 13.38 -4.29
CA ILE A 343 -20.49 12.27 -5.23
C ILE A 343 -21.78 11.57 -4.87
N GLU A 344 -22.83 11.85 -5.62
CA GLU A 344 -24.15 11.26 -5.41
C GLU A 344 -24.11 9.74 -5.57
N ILE A 345 -24.72 9.05 -4.61
CA ILE A 345 -24.87 7.58 -4.59
C ILE A 345 -26.31 7.28 -4.15
N PRO A 346 -27.18 6.81 -5.07
CA PRO A 346 -28.55 6.46 -4.74
C PRO A 346 -28.64 5.47 -3.57
N GLY A 347 -29.45 5.81 -2.57
CA GLY A 347 -29.64 4.99 -1.36
C GLY A 347 -28.58 5.16 -0.27
N HIS A 348 -27.57 6.03 -0.47
CA HIS A 348 -26.60 6.35 0.57
C HIS A 348 -27.26 7.13 1.73
N PRO A 349 -26.93 6.87 3.02
CA PRO A 349 -27.54 7.57 4.17
C PRO A 349 -27.35 9.09 4.24
N LYS A 350 -26.52 9.65 3.34
CA LYS A 350 -26.19 11.07 3.19
C LYS A 350 -26.28 11.53 1.73
N ASP A 351 -27.06 10.84 0.91
CA ASP A 351 -27.24 11.05 -0.54
C ASP A 351 -25.98 10.84 -1.40
N GLY A 352 -24.81 10.74 -0.78
CA GLY A 352 -23.54 10.46 -1.43
C GLY A 352 -22.34 10.57 -0.49
N ILE A 353 -21.16 10.62 -1.09
CA ILE A 353 -19.88 10.80 -0.40
C ILE A 353 -19.42 12.24 -0.58
N ARG A 354 -19.25 12.97 0.53
CA ARG A 354 -18.73 14.34 0.50
C ARG A 354 -17.23 14.33 0.23
N VAL A 355 -16.75 15.30 -0.53
CA VAL A 355 -15.33 15.49 -0.84
C VAL A 355 -14.82 16.76 -0.21
N LEU A 356 -13.67 16.69 0.46
CA LEU A 356 -12.92 17.86 0.91
C LEU A 356 -11.52 17.83 0.30
N ILE A 357 -11.02 19.00 -0.09
CA ILE A 357 -9.66 19.17 -0.61
C ILE A 357 -9.05 20.35 0.13
N SER A 358 -8.18 20.06 1.09
CA SER A 358 -7.53 21.10 1.88
C SER A 358 -6.27 20.57 2.58
N LYS A 359 -5.62 21.38 3.42
CA LYS A 359 -4.52 20.91 4.26
C LYS A 359 -5.05 20.56 5.64
N ARG A 360 -4.87 19.29 6.03
CA ARG A 360 -5.31 18.79 7.33
C ARG A 360 -4.33 17.77 7.88
N ASN A 361 -4.01 17.92 9.16
CA ASN A 361 -3.28 16.92 9.93
C ASN A 361 -4.15 15.66 10.11
N PRO A 362 -3.60 14.45 9.94
CA PRO A 362 -4.37 13.21 9.89
C PRO A 362 -5.29 13.01 11.09
N ALA A 363 -4.77 13.22 12.30
CA ALA A 363 -5.44 12.93 13.56
C ALA A 363 -6.02 14.17 14.26
N ARG A 364 -6.14 15.31 13.58
CA ARG A 364 -6.87 16.45 14.15
C ARG A 364 -8.32 16.04 14.48
N LYS A 365 -8.95 16.64 15.48
CA LYS A 365 -10.29 16.29 15.92
C LYS A 365 -11.32 16.68 14.86
N LEU A 366 -12.35 15.85 14.70
CA LEU A 366 -13.51 16.18 13.89
C LEU A 366 -14.45 17.04 14.74
N THR A 367 -14.37 18.35 14.57
CA THR A 367 -15.15 19.33 15.36
C THR A 367 -16.44 19.78 14.67
N ASP A 368 -16.50 19.64 13.34
CA ASP A 368 -17.71 19.93 12.58
C ASP A 368 -18.85 19.01 13.05
N PRO A 369 -20.00 19.54 13.50
CA PRO A 369 -21.15 18.74 13.93
C PRO A 369 -21.58 17.68 12.92
N GLU A 370 -21.45 17.95 11.62
CA GLU A 370 -21.81 16.99 10.56
C GLU A 370 -20.92 15.75 10.58
N HIS A 371 -19.68 15.87 11.07
CA HIS A 371 -18.64 14.85 10.95
C HIS A 371 -18.13 14.34 12.31
N ALA A 372 -18.47 15.02 13.42
CA ALA A 372 -17.94 14.77 14.76
C ALA A 372 -18.21 13.35 15.29
N LYS A 373 -19.24 12.66 14.77
CA LYS A 373 -19.60 11.29 15.16
C LYS A 373 -19.01 10.22 14.22
N MET A 374 -18.37 10.62 13.12
CA MET A 374 -17.80 9.69 12.15
C MET A 374 -16.59 8.95 12.71
N LEU A 375 -16.31 7.77 12.15
CA LEU A 375 -15.06 7.06 12.37
C LEU A 375 -13.96 7.73 11.55
N LEU A 376 -12.93 8.25 12.20
CA LEU A 376 -11.73 8.71 11.49
C LEU A 376 -10.94 7.50 10.98
N VAL A 377 -10.75 7.43 9.66
CA VAL A 377 -9.88 6.47 8.98
C VAL A 377 -8.76 7.26 8.32
N VAL A 378 -7.51 6.94 8.62
CA VAL A 378 -6.32 7.61 8.10
C VAL A 378 -5.57 6.66 7.19
N SER A 379 -5.33 7.07 5.94
CA SER A 379 -4.33 6.42 5.09
C SER A 379 -2.99 7.13 5.21
N TYR A 380 -1.90 6.39 5.18
CA TYR A 380 -0.55 6.95 5.11
C TYR A 380 0.27 6.26 4.02
N ALA A 381 1.27 6.97 3.49
CA ALA A 381 2.18 6.42 2.50
C ALA A 381 3.19 5.50 3.18
N SER A 382 3.09 4.20 2.88
CA SER A 382 3.96 3.12 3.36
C SER A 382 4.92 2.65 2.27
N ASP A 383 5.85 1.74 2.62
CA ASP A 383 6.86 1.19 1.73
C ASP A 383 6.73 -0.33 1.54
N GLY A 384 6.97 -0.80 0.31
CA GLY A 384 6.91 -2.21 -0.08
C GLY A 384 8.07 -3.06 0.46
N ASN A 385 9.18 -2.45 0.84
CA ASN A 385 10.38 -3.15 1.34
C ASN A 385 10.92 -2.59 2.67
N ALA A 386 10.10 -1.88 3.44
CA ALA A 386 10.46 -1.47 4.81
C ALA A 386 9.44 -1.97 5.84
N LEU A 387 9.89 -2.10 7.09
CA LEU A 387 8.99 -2.24 8.23
C LEU A 387 8.24 -0.91 8.48
N PRO A 388 7.08 -0.94 9.16
CA PRO A 388 6.30 0.27 9.42
C PRO A 388 7.15 1.36 10.05
N GLY A 389 7.10 2.56 9.46
CA GLY A 389 7.88 3.73 9.89
C GLY A 389 9.14 3.99 9.07
N ASN A 390 9.67 3.01 8.34
CA ASN A 390 10.82 3.14 7.43
C ASN A 390 11.97 3.98 8.02
N GLU A 391 12.10 5.25 7.62
CA GLU A 391 13.12 6.19 8.11
C GLU A 391 13.08 6.44 9.64
N PHE A 392 11.98 6.11 10.31
CA PHE A 392 11.88 6.05 11.76
C PHE A 392 13.02 5.22 12.40
N TRP A 393 13.35 4.07 11.82
CA TRP A 393 14.33 3.13 12.38
C TRP A 393 15.77 3.63 12.29
N VAL A 394 16.03 4.64 11.46
CA VAL A 394 17.32 5.33 11.35
C VAL A 394 17.27 6.74 11.95
N LYS A 395 16.30 7.00 12.85
CA LYS A 395 16.13 8.26 13.61
C LYS A 395 15.85 9.49 12.74
N MET A 396 15.39 9.30 11.51
CA MET A 396 14.98 10.38 10.60
C MET A 396 13.48 10.66 10.75
N LEU A 397 13.09 11.16 11.93
CA LEU A 397 11.70 11.18 12.41
C LEU A 397 10.74 12.09 11.62
N GLU A 398 11.27 13.09 10.91
CA GLU A 398 10.48 14.10 10.16
C GLU A 398 10.62 14.00 8.63
N SER A 399 11.31 12.99 8.13
CA SER A 399 11.68 12.90 6.72
C SER A 399 10.50 12.54 5.80
N THR A 400 9.67 11.59 6.23
CA THR A 400 8.63 10.98 5.37
C THR A 400 7.27 10.88 6.04
N GLY A 401 6.26 10.49 5.25
CA GLY A 401 4.94 10.13 5.77
C GLY A 401 5.01 8.91 6.68
N ASP A 402 5.90 7.97 6.36
CA ASP A 402 6.17 6.78 7.17
C ASP A 402 6.70 7.14 8.56
N SER A 403 7.79 7.91 8.63
CA SER A 403 8.41 8.24 9.91
C SER A 403 7.47 9.06 10.79
N SER A 404 6.79 10.06 10.22
CA SER A 404 5.82 10.89 10.94
C SER A 404 4.59 10.10 11.41
N THR A 405 4.17 9.07 10.68
CA THR A 405 3.09 8.16 11.10
C THR A 405 3.52 7.26 12.25
N ALA A 406 4.71 6.65 12.17
CA ALA A 406 5.27 5.88 13.28
C ALA A 406 5.50 6.74 14.54
N CYS A 407 5.78 8.03 14.36
CA CYS A 407 5.92 8.99 15.45
C CYS A 407 4.59 9.50 16.04
N SER A 408 3.46 9.31 15.36
CA SER A 408 2.15 9.83 15.79
C SER A 408 1.15 8.75 16.16
N THR A 409 1.52 7.47 16.01
CA THR A 409 0.65 6.30 16.23
C THR A 409 1.44 5.14 16.81
N LEU A 410 0.79 3.98 16.95
CA LEU A 410 1.41 2.74 17.44
C LEU A 410 1.84 1.78 16.31
N VAL A 411 1.83 2.20 15.03
CA VAL A 411 2.05 1.29 13.89
C VAL A 411 3.41 0.60 13.87
N ALA A 412 4.46 1.22 14.45
CA ALA A 412 5.79 0.61 14.56
C ALA A 412 5.79 -0.71 15.35
N GLU A 413 4.77 -0.94 16.18
CA GLU A 413 4.55 -2.20 16.89
C GLU A 413 3.33 -2.97 16.36
N LEU A 414 2.20 -2.29 16.10
CA LEU A 414 0.96 -2.95 15.67
C LEU A 414 1.11 -3.61 14.30
N HIS A 415 1.70 -2.93 13.32
CA HIS A 415 1.85 -3.41 11.95
C HIS A 415 3.19 -4.15 11.72
N ASN A 416 3.96 -4.39 12.78
CA ASN A 416 5.27 -5.03 12.68
C ASN A 416 5.13 -6.55 12.91
N PRO A 417 5.44 -7.40 11.91
CA PRO A 417 5.25 -8.85 12.00
C PRO A 417 6.17 -9.54 13.02
N PHE A 418 7.21 -8.85 13.51
CA PHE A 418 8.11 -9.35 14.55
C PHE A 418 7.66 -8.98 15.97
N ILE A 419 6.81 -7.95 16.10
CA ILE A 419 6.31 -7.46 17.40
C ILE A 419 4.86 -7.90 17.64
N ASN A 420 4.03 -7.88 16.58
CA ASN A 420 2.65 -8.38 16.58
C ASN A 420 2.47 -9.61 15.68
N PRO A 421 3.24 -10.70 15.89
CA PRO A 421 3.22 -11.86 14.99
C PRO A 421 1.88 -12.59 15.00
N LYS A 422 1.05 -12.43 16.04
CA LYS A 422 -0.25 -13.10 16.15
C LYS A 422 -1.27 -12.58 15.13
N PHE A 423 -1.21 -11.28 14.82
CA PHE A 423 -2.23 -10.63 13.99
C PHE A 423 -1.65 -10.03 12.69
N CYS A 424 -0.38 -9.61 12.70
CA CYS A 424 0.32 -9.14 11.53
C CYS A 424 1.11 -10.29 10.87
N ASN A 425 0.40 -11.27 10.33
CA ASN A 425 0.99 -12.42 9.63
C ASN A 425 0.11 -12.88 8.47
N GLY A 426 0.68 -13.64 7.53
CA GLY A 426 -0.04 -14.10 6.35
C GLY A 426 -1.19 -15.09 6.63
N GLY A 427 -1.19 -15.76 7.79
CA GLY A 427 -2.30 -16.60 8.24
C GLY A 427 -3.52 -15.80 8.73
N ASN A 428 -3.39 -14.49 8.93
CA ASN A 428 -4.49 -13.57 9.26
C ASN A 428 -4.84 -12.65 8.07
N LEU A 429 -4.55 -13.10 6.85
CA LEU A 429 -4.82 -12.35 5.62
C LEU A 429 -6.32 -12.12 5.43
N HIS A 430 -6.67 -10.88 5.10
CA HIS A 430 -8.00 -10.50 4.67
C HIS A 430 -8.04 -10.12 3.19
N ILE A 431 -9.17 -10.38 2.54
CA ILE A 431 -9.43 -10.07 1.14
C ILE A 431 -10.50 -8.98 1.08
N ALA A 432 -10.16 -7.86 0.46
CA ALA A 432 -11.11 -6.81 0.09
C ALA A 432 -11.74 -7.15 -1.26
N SER A 433 -13.05 -7.42 -1.22
CA SER A 433 -13.88 -7.77 -2.36
C SER A 433 -15.00 -6.74 -2.52
N PRO A 434 -15.21 -6.18 -3.73
CA PRO A 434 -16.38 -5.37 -4.02
C PRO A 434 -17.69 -6.14 -3.81
N GLU A 435 -17.70 -7.46 -3.93
CA GLU A 435 -18.93 -8.25 -3.78
C GLU A 435 -19.16 -8.67 -2.32
N HIS A 436 -18.11 -9.12 -1.63
CA HIS A 436 -18.24 -9.75 -0.31
C HIS A 436 -17.76 -8.89 0.86
N GLY A 437 -17.25 -7.68 0.61
CA GLY A 437 -16.67 -6.81 1.64
C GLY A 437 -15.25 -7.25 2.01
N VAL A 438 -14.83 -7.03 3.27
CA VAL A 438 -13.50 -7.43 3.76
C VAL A 438 -13.62 -8.63 4.69
N LEU A 439 -13.10 -9.77 4.25
CA LEU A 439 -13.25 -11.07 4.91
C LEU A 439 -11.90 -11.73 5.15
N HIS A 440 -11.81 -12.62 6.14
CA HIS A 440 -10.64 -13.48 6.28
C HIS A 440 -10.52 -14.40 5.05
N ILE A 441 -9.30 -14.72 4.59
CA ILE A 441 -9.07 -15.50 3.36
C ILE A 441 -9.84 -16.83 3.34
N ALA A 442 -9.94 -17.52 4.49
CA ALA A 442 -10.70 -18.76 4.58
C ALA A 442 -12.21 -18.57 4.37
N GLU A 443 -12.77 -17.46 4.87
CA GLU A 443 -14.18 -17.12 4.68
C GLU A 443 -14.45 -16.73 3.23
N TYR A 444 -13.57 -15.89 2.65
CA TYR A 444 -13.64 -15.51 1.24
C TYR A 444 -13.59 -16.73 0.31
N ALA A 445 -12.63 -17.63 0.52
CA ALA A 445 -12.50 -18.86 -0.27
C ALA A 445 -13.76 -19.74 -0.18
N ASN A 446 -14.35 -19.88 1.01
CA ASN A 446 -15.59 -20.65 1.19
C ASN A 446 -16.78 -20.06 0.43
N LEU A 447 -16.86 -18.73 0.26
CA LEU A 447 -17.94 -18.09 -0.49
C LEU A 447 -17.76 -18.28 -1.99
N VAL A 448 -16.54 -18.06 -2.50
CA VAL A 448 -16.24 -18.18 -3.94
C VAL A 448 -16.39 -19.63 -4.40
N LEU A 449 -15.83 -20.59 -3.67
CA LEU A 449 -15.89 -22.02 -4.04
C LEU A 449 -17.28 -22.66 -3.92
N ARG A 450 -18.24 -22.00 -3.29
CA ARG A 450 -19.66 -22.44 -3.24
C ARG A 450 -20.54 -21.77 -4.28
N SER A 451 -20.04 -20.72 -4.91
CA SER A 451 -20.75 -19.95 -5.93
C SER A 451 -20.49 -20.49 -7.34
N ASP A 452 -19.46 -21.33 -7.49
CA ASP A 452 -19.21 -22.24 -8.62
C ASP A 452 -19.88 -23.61 -8.37
#